data_AF-A0A7S1C397-F1
#
_entry.id   AF-A0A7S1C397-F1
#
_cell.length_a   1.000
_cell.length_b   1.000
_cell.length_c   1.000
_cell.angle_alpha   90.00
_cell.angle_beta   90.00
_cell.angle_gamma   90.00
#
_symmetry.space_group_name_H-M   'P 1'
#
loop_
_entity.id
_entity.type
_entity.pdbx_description
1 polymer ?
#
loop_
_entity_poly.entity_id
_entity_poly.type
_entity_poly.pdbx_seq_one_letter_code
_entity_poly.pdbx_strand_id
1 'polypeptide(L)'
;TYCAEPPCGQLNPASDLMYDVLGDVLAGVNAAFMDPLLHLGWDEVNEACWQADAGIRRYEAAHNLTFAGLLAEFFDRERAIVAALPRARRAVYWEEVVASGLPLRAGDVVEMWSNRTLLEEALKIDGVDVIVAWADSYYADCGAGNIFGANSWCDPYKTWWTMYNTDPLAGVADPAAARPR
;
A
#
# COMPACT_ATOMS: atom_id res chain seq x y z
N THR A 1 14.54 12.59 -5.50
CA THR A 1 13.36 13.42 -5.17
C THR A 1 12.82 12.91 -3.84
N TYR A 2 11.92 13.63 -3.15
CA TYR A 2 11.39 13.22 -1.83
C TYR A 2 10.00 12.59 -1.89
N CYS A 3 9.35 12.59 -3.05
CA CYS A 3 8.03 12.04 -3.30
C CYS A 3 7.83 11.86 -4.82
N ALA A 4 6.77 11.16 -5.23
CA ALA A 4 6.39 11.01 -6.64
C ALA A 4 5.72 12.28 -7.19
N GLU A 5 4.87 12.92 -6.38
CA GLU A 5 4.18 14.17 -6.73
C GLU A 5 4.15 15.18 -5.58
N PRO A 6 4.14 16.51 -5.87
CA PRO A 6 4.00 17.52 -4.84
C PRO A 6 2.53 17.69 -4.39
N PRO A 7 2.28 18.07 -3.12
CA PRO A 7 3.26 18.30 -2.06
C PRO A 7 3.80 16.98 -1.47
N CYS A 8 5.10 16.94 -1.17
CA CYS A 8 5.67 15.82 -0.42
C CYS A 8 5.22 15.83 1.05
N GLY A 9 5.17 14.66 1.66
CA GLY A 9 5.00 14.48 3.11
C GLY A 9 4.77 13.02 3.47
N GLN A 10 5.42 12.55 4.53
CA GLN A 10 5.24 11.19 5.06
C GLN A 10 5.17 11.24 6.58
N LEU A 11 4.43 10.30 7.17
CA LEU A 11 4.41 10.11 8.61
C LEU A 11 5.83 9.85 9.14
N ASN A 12 6.11 10.29 10.37
CA ASN A 12 7.37 10.02 11.05
C ASN A 12 7.21 8.76 11.93
N PRO A 13 7.68 7.58 11.48
CA PRO A 13 7.53 6.33 12.23
C PRO A 13 8.42 6.25 13.48
N ALA A 14 9.36 7.19 13.68
CA ALA A 14 10.18 7.28 14.89
C ALA A 14 9.52 8.06 16.03
N SER A 15 8.31 8.59 15.83
CA SER A 15 7.59 9.39 16.82
C SER A 15 6.44 8.62 17.44
N ASP A 16 6.48 8.36 18.75
CA ASP A 16 5.37 7.70 19.46
C ASP A 16 4.05 8.48 19.37
N LEU A 17 4.13 9.82 19.41
CA LEU A 17 2.95 10.68 19.25
C LEU A 17 2.25 10.48 17.90
N MET A 18 2.98 10.12 16.85
CA MET A 18 2.37 9.82 15.54
C MET A 18 1.42 8.63 15.65
N TYR A 19 1.81 7.59 16.39
CA TYR A 19 0.99 6.39 16.59
C TYR A 19 -0.22 6.64 17.48
N ASP A 20 -0.11 7.52 18.48
CA ASP A 20 -1.25 7.96 19.29
C ASP A 20 -2.30 8.65 18.40
N VAL A 21 -1.86 9.61 17.58
CA VAL A 21 -2.74 10.33 16.65
C VAL A 21 -3.33 9.39 15.59
N LEU A 22 -2.52 8.49 15.02
CA LEU A 22 -2.98 7.49 14.07
C LEU A 22 -4.04 6.58 14.70
N GLY A 23 -3.85 6.16 15.95
CA GLY A 23 -4.81 5.38 16.72
C GLY A 23 -6.15 6.09 16.87
N ASP A 24 -6.15 7.37 17.24
CA ASP A 24 -7.37 8.16 17.37
C ASP A 24 -8.11 8.31 16.03
N VAL A 25 -7.38 8.56 14.94
CA VAL A 25 -7.94 8.65 13.59
C VAL A 25 -8.58 7.32 13.17
N LEU A 26 -7.84 6.22 13.31
CA LEU A 26 -8.32 4.89 12.95
C LEU A 26 -9.50 4.44 13.82
N ALA A 27 -9.56 4.84 15.09
CA ALA A 27 -10.72 4.62 15.95
C ALA A 27 -11.96 5.36 15.45
N GLY A 28 -11.80 6.62 15.02
CA GLY A 28 -12.86 7.40 14.38
C GLY A 28 -13.40 6.74 13.11
N VAL A 29 -12.51 6.28 12.23
CA VAL A 29 -12.86 5.52 11.01
C VAL A 29 -13.53 4.18 11.37
N ASN A 30 -13.04 3.49 12.40
CA ASN A 30 -13.59 2.21 12.86
C ASN A 30 -15.06 2.35 13.31
N ALA A 31 -15.37 3.47 13.97
CA ALA A 31 -16.70 3.80 14.46
C ALA A 31 -17.64 4.27 13.35
N ALA A 32 -17.15 5.09 12.41
CA ALA A 32 -17.97 5.69 11.35
C ALA A 32 -18.38 4.70 10.25
N PHE A 33 -17.51 3.74 9.93
CA PHE A 33 -17.75 2.78 8.84
C PHE A 33 -18.04 1.37 9.39
N MET A 34 -18.80 0.57 8.64
CA MET A 34 -19.16 -0.80 9.05
C MET A 34 -18.59 -1.88 8.12
N ASP A 35 -17.89 -1.47 7.06
CA ASP A 35 -17.32 -2.38 6.07
C ASP A 35 -16.29 -3.34 6.71
N PRO A 36 -16.25 -4.61 6.28
CA PRO A 36 -15.28 -5.58 6.79
C PRO A 36 -13.83 -5.26 6.40
N LEU A 37 -13.61 -4.39 5.40
CA LEU A 37 -12.28 -3.99 4.95
C LEU A 37 -11.87 -2.62 5.54
N LEU A 38 -10.57 -2.44 5.71
CA LEU A 38 -9.94 -1.17 6.04
C LEU A 38 -8.70 -1.00 5.17
N HIS A 39 -8.74 -0.06 4.24
CA HIS A 39 -7.58 0.29 3.43
C HIS A 39 -6.63 1.18 4.21
N LEU A 40 -5.36 0.77 4.32
CA LEU A 40 -4.31 1.44 5.09
C LEU A 40 -3.27 2.14 4.21
N GLY A 41 -3.39 2.01 2.88
CA GLY A 41 -2.53 2.70 1.92
C GLY A 41 -1.28 1.88 1.64
N TRP A 42 -0.13 2.38 2.08
CA TRP A 42 1.21 1.79 1.89
C TRP A 42 1.85 1.95 0.50
N ASP A 43 1.31 2.83 -0.33
CA ASP A 43 1.93 3.22 -1.59
C ASP A 43 3.11 4.18 -1.42
N GLU A 44 4.11 4.02 -2.29
CA GLU A 44 5.16 5.01 -2.59
C GLU A 44 5.96 5.61 -1.40
N VAL A 45 6.19 4.84 -0.32
CA VAL A 45 7.04 5.27 0.79
C VAL A 45 8.45 5.62 0.29
N ASN A 46 8.88 6.87 0.46
CA ASN A 46 10.15 7.35 -0.07
C ASN A 46 11.24 7.42 1.02
N GLU A 47 12.29 6.60 0.87
CA GLU A 47 13.44 6.60 1.78
C GLU A 47 14.13 7.96 1.89
N ALA A 48 14.28 8.69 0.77
CA ALA A 48 14.96 9.98 0.80
C ALA A 48 14.20 11.01 1.64
N CYS A 49 12.86 10.92 1.75
CA CYS A 49 12.06 11.78 2.63
C CYS A 49 12.41 11.53 4.10
N TRP A 50 12.44 10.27 4.53
CA TRP A 50 12.78 9.90 5.90
C TRP A 50 14.25 10.22 6.21
N GLN A 51 15.14 9.93 5.27
CA GLN A 51 16.57 10.23 5.41
C GLN A 51 16.87 11.73 5.39
N ALA A 52 15.92 12.61 5.06
CA ALA A 52 16.08 14.05 5.27
C ALA A 52 15.88 14.47 6.73
N ASP A 53 15.07 13.75 7.52
CA ASP A 53 14.76 14.08 8.91
C ASP A 53 15.85 13.60 9.88
N ALA A 54 16.43 14.53 10.65
CA ALA A 54 17.50 14.20 11.59
C ALA A 54 17.04 13.38 12.81
N GLY A 55 15.76 13.47 13.18
CA GLY A 55 15.16 12.67 14.24
C GLY A 55 15.03 11.21 13.84
N ILE A 56 14.53 10.95 12.63
CA ILE A 56 14.42 9.60 12.07
C ILE A 56 15.80 8.94 12.00
N ARG A 57 16.81 9.61 11.42
CA ARG A 57 18.18 9.06 11.34
C ARG A 57 18.78 8.74 12.71
N ARG A 58 18.49 9.55 13.74
CA ARG A 58 18.94 9.28 15.11
C ARG A 58 18.24 8.06 15.70
N TYR A 59 16.94 7.91 15.45
CA TYR A 59 16.17 6.76 15.87
C TYR A 59 16.70 5.47 15.24
N GLU A 60 16.88 5.46 13.92
CA GLU A 60 17.46 4.32 13.20
C GLU A 60 18.83 3.93 13.77
N ALA A 61 19.72 4.90 13.99
CA ALA A 61 21.03 4.64 14.58
C ALA A 61 20.97 4.10 16.02
N ALA A 62 20.07 4.64 16.85
CA ALA A 62 19.92 4.22 18.24
C ALA A 62 19.30 2.81 18.37
N HIS A 63 18.45 2.42 17.41
CA HIS A 63 17.76 1.13 17.38
C HIS A 63 18.44 0.11 16.44
N ASN A 64 19.56 0.48 15.82
CA ASN A 64 20.28 -0.34 14.84
C ASN A 64 19.36 -0.81 13.68
N LEU A 65 18.52 0.09 13.20
CA LEU A 65 17.59 -0.13 12.09
C LEU A 65 18.15 0.44 10.78
N THR A 66 17.83 -0.23 9.67
CA THR A 66 17.89 0.36 8.33
C THR A 66 16.53 0.97 7.99
N PHE A 67 16.42 1.65 6.84
CA PHE A 67 15.12 2.09 6.30
C PHE A 67 14.10 0.93 6.26
N ALA A 68 14.51 -0.24 5.74
CA ALA A 68 13.64 -1.42 5.68
C ALA A 68 13.25 -1.92 7.08
N GLY A 69 14.16 -1.83 8.06
CA GLY A 69 13.87 -2.17 9.45
C GLY A 69 12.84 -1.22 10.08
N LEU A 70 12.99 0.09 9.85
CA LEU A 70 12.04 1.09 10.31
C LEU A 70 10.68 0.97 9.60
N LEU A 71 10.68 0.61 8.32
CA LEU A 71 9.48 0.34 7.53
C LEU A 71 8.71 -0.86 8.10
N ALA A 72 9.41 -1.97 8.41
CA ALA A 72 8.80 -3.13 9.05
C ALA A 72 8.27 -2.82 10.46
N GLU A 73 9.01 -2.03 11.25
CA GLU A 73 8.54 -1.57 12.56
C GLU A 73 7.27 -0.72 12.44
N PHE A 74 7.21 0.19 11.47
CA PHE A 74 6.02 1.00 11.20
C PHE A 74 4.81 0.12 10.87
N PHE A 75 5.00 -0.88 10.00
CA PHE A 75 3.97 -1.87 9.63
C PHE A 75 3.43 -2.62 10.84
N ASP A 76 4.32 -3.15 11.69
CA ASP A 76 3.92 -3.91 12.87
C ASP A 76 3.17 -3.05 13.90
N ARG A 77 3.62 -1.79 14.10
CA ARG A 77 2.97 -0.86 15.02
C ARG A 77 1.60 -0.42 14.52
N GLU A 78 1.45 -0.10 13.24
CA GLU A 78 0.13 0.19 12.65
C GLU A 78 -0.81 -1.01 12.79
N ARG A 79 -0.32 -2.22 12.52
CA ARG A 79 -1.11 -3.45 12.70
C ARG A 79 -1.54 -3.68 14.14
N ALA A 80 -0.70 -3.36 15.11
CA ALA A 80 -1.06 -3.46 16.52
C ALA A 80 -2.21 -2.49 16.87
N ILE A 81 -2.18 -1.27 16.33
CA ILE A 81 -3.28 -0.30 16.47
C ILE A 81 -4.57 -0.87 15.87
N VAL A 82 -4.51 -1.36 14.63
CA VAL A 82 -5.69 -1.91 13.93
C VAL A 82 -6.26 -3.13 14.67
N ALA A 83 -5.41 -3.99 15.22
CA ALA A 83 -5.83 -5.16 15.99
C ALA A 83 -6.50 -4.79 17.33
N ALA A 84 -6.19 -3.61 17.89
CA ALA A 84 -6.81 -3.11 19.12
C ALA A 84 -8.16 -2.42 18.89
N LEU A 85 -8.58 -2.21 17.63
CA LEU A 85 -9.85 -1.56 17.32
C LEU A 85 -11.05 -2.44 17.72
N PRO A 86 -12.16 -1.85 18.19
CA PRO A 86 -13.32 -2.62 18.68
C PRO A 86 -13.93 -3.56 17.64
N ARG A 87 -13.94 -3.16 16.37
CA ARG A 87 -14.40 -3.98 15.26
C ARG A 87 -13.21 -4.47 14.46
N ALA A 88 -12.97 -5.78 14.49
CA ALA A 88 -11.98 -6.42 13.63
C ALA A 88 -12.33 -6.18 12.16
N ARG A 89 -11.33 -5.77 11.38
CA ARG A 89 -11.41 -5.58 9.93
C ARG A 89 -10.20 -6.22 9.27
N ARG A 90 -10.39 -6.67 8.03
CA ARG A 90 -9.29 -7.12 7.17
C ARG A 90 -8.57 -5.88 6.63
N ALA A 91 -7.25 -5.89 6.68
CA ALA A 91 -6.46 -4.80 6.17
C ALA A 91 -6.29 -4.93 4.65
N VAL A 92 -6.36 -3.79 3.95
CA VAL A 92 -6.04 -3.67 2.53
C VAL A 92 -4.84 -2.75 2.37
N TYR A 93 -3.87 -3.16 1.55
CA TYR A 93 -2.64 -2.43 1.28
C TYR A 93 -2.36 -2.40 -0.22
N TRP A 94 -1.64 -1.39 -0.71
CA TRP A 94 -1.08 -1.39 -2.06
C TRP A 94 0.09 -2.38 -2.19
N GLU A 95 0.39 -2.80 -3.41
CA GLU A 95 1.38 -3.86 -3.75
C GLU A 95 2.80 -3.66 -3.21
N GLU A 96 3.18 -2.44 -2.83
CA GLU A 96 4.47 -2.10 -2.24
C GLU A 96 4.78 -2.87 -0.96
N VAL A 97 3.75 -3.32 -0.22
CA VAL A 97 3.96 -4.18 0.95
C VAL A 97 4.54 -5.55 0.56
N VAL A 98 4.20 -6.05 -0.63
CA VAL A 98 4.78 -7.28 -1.20
C VAL A 98 6.19 -6.98 -1.69
N ALA A 99 6.38 -5.89 -2.45
CA ALA A 99 7.69 -5.49 -2.95
C ALA A 99 8.73 -5.28 -1.84
N SER A 100 8.27 -4.76 -0.70
CA SER A 100 9.09 -4.48 0.49
C SER A 100 9.30 -5.71 1.38
N GLY A 101 8.69 -6.86 1.05
CA GLY A 101 8.78 -8.09 1.84
C GLY A 101 8.18 -7.99 3.23
N LEU A 102 7.15 -7.16 3.42
CA LEU A 102 6.49 -6.97 4.72
C LEU A 102 5.70 -8.24 5.11
N PRO A 103 5.57 -8.53 6.41
CA PRO A 103 5.02 -9.80 6.89
C PRO A 103 3.48 -9.83 6.80
N LEU A 104 2.95 -9.94 5.59
CA LEU A 104 1.53 -10.18 5.33
C LEU A 104 1.05 -11.48 5.97
N ARG A 105 -0.20 -11.51 6.40
CA ARG A 105 -0.84 -12.67 7.03
C ARG A 105 -2.15 -13.06 6.35
N ALA A 106 -2.61 -14.28 6.63
CA ALA A 106 -3.94 -14.71 6.24
C ALA A 106 -5.01 -13.70 6.67
N GLY A 107 -5.88 -13.33 5.72
CA GLY A 107 -6.91 -12.32 5.90
C GLY A 107 -6.50 -10.91 5.43
N ASP A 108 -5.23 -10.63 5.18
CA ASP A 108 -4.84 -9.39 4.51
C ASP A 108 -5.29 -9.41 3.03
N VAL A 109 -5.42 -8.22 2.44
CA VAL A 109 -5.75 -8.02 1.03
C VAL A 109 -4.70 -7.10 0.41
N VAL A 110 -4.20 -7.45 -0.77
CA VAL A 110 -3.26 -6.60 -1.52
C VAL A 110 -3.94 -6.06 -2.78
N GLU A 111 -3.97 -4.75 -2.94
CA GLU A 111 -4.44 -4.07 -4.14
C GLU A 111 -3.28 -3.84 -5.11
N MET A 112 -3.39 -4.44 -6.29
CA MET A 112 -2.36 -4.50 -7.31
C MET A 112 -2.62 -3.44 -8.38
N TRP A 113 -1.66 -2.55 -8.62
CA TRP A 113 -1.84 -1.42 -9.54
C TRP A 113 -0.79 -1.37 -10.66
N SER A 114 0.36 -2.04 -10.54
CA SER A 114 1.42 -1.90 -11.54
C SER A 114 2.09 -3.22 -11.94
N ASN A 115 2.54 -4.02 -10.97
CA ASN A 115 3.50 -5.09 -11.24
C ASN A 115 2.85 -6.48 -11.21
N ARG A 116 2.69 -7.07 -12.40
CA ARG A 116 2.12 -8.42 -12.56
C ARG A 116 2.98 -9.52 -11.93
N THR A 117 4.29 -9.34 -11.78
CA THR A 117 5.14 -10.29 -11.05
C THR A 117 4.84 -10.26 -9.55
N LEU A 118 4.61 -9.06 -8.98
CA LEU A 118 4.19 -8.95 -7.57
C LEU A 118 2.83 -9.60 -7.33
N LEU A 119 1.92 -9.62 -8.33
CA LEU A 119 0.65 -10.35 -8.19
C LEU A 119 0.90 -11.85 -8.00
N GLU A 120 1.80 -12.46 -8.77
CA GLU A 120 2.14 -13.87 -8.57
C GLU A 120 2.79 -14.14 -7.21
N GLU A 121 3.58 -13.19 -6.69
CA GLU A 121 4.17 -13.29 -5.35
C GLU A 121 3.09 -13.18 -4.27
N ALA A 122 2.18 -12.21 -4.37
CA ALA A 122 1.05 -12.06 -3.46
C ALA A 122 0.16 -13.31 -3.44
N LEU A 123 -0.14 -13.89 -4.60
CA LEU A 123 -0.96 -15.10 -4.74
C LEU A 123 -0.30 -16.35 -4.15
N LYS A 124 1.02 -16.36 -3.90
CA LYS A 124 1.71 -17.47 -3.22
C LYS A 124 1.60 -17.38 -1.69
N ILE A 125 1.13 -16.25 -1.15
CA ILE A 125 1.01 -16.05 0.31
C ILE A 125 -0.33 -16.65 0.77
N ASP A 126 -0.24 -17.66 1.63
CA ASP A 126 -1.42 -18.40 2.10
C ASP A 126 -2.40 -17.48 2.84
N GLY A 127 -3.67 -17.55 2.41
CA GLY A 127 -4.77 -16.76 2.97
C GLY A 127 -4.78 -15.26 2.65
N VAL A 128 -3.89 -14.77 1.77
CA VAL A 128 -3.96 -13.39 1.25
C VAL A 128 -4.90 -13.36 0.04
N ASP A 129 -5.82 -12.38 0.01
CA ASP A 129 -6.61 -12.09 -1.19
C ASP A 129 -5.98 -10.91 -1.95
N VAL A 130 -6.34 -10.78 -3.23
CA VAL A 130 -5.87 -9.68 -4.08
C VAL A 130 -7.03 -8.92 -4.72
N ILE A 131 -6.88 -7.61 -4.86
CA ILE A 131 -7.72 -6.74 -5.68
C ILE A 131 -6.86 -6.29 -6.88
N VAL A 132 -7.43 -6.28 -8.08
CA VAL A 132 -6.71 -5.88 -9.29
C VAL A 132 -7.22 -4.53 -9.79
N ALA A 133 -6.32 -3.55 -9.84
CA ALA A 133 -6.55 -2.16 -10.20
C ALA A 133 -5.46 -1.62 -11.14
N TRP A 134 -5.00 -2.44 -12.11
CA TRP A 134 -3.95 -2.09 -13.08
C TRP A 134 -4.06 -0.67 -13.65
N ALA A 135 -3.03 0.15 -13.47
CA ALA A 135 -2.97 1.52 -13.96
C ALA A 135 -3.01 1.63 -15.50
N ASP A 136 -2.51 0.62 -16.21
CA ASP A 136 -2.56 0.56 -17.66
C ASP A 136 -3.98 0.31 -18.22
N SER A 137 -4.94 -0.04 -17.35
CA SER A 137 -6.27 -0.53 -17.73
C SER A 137 -7.42 0.18 -17.01
N TYR A 138 -7.28 0.46 -15.71
CA TYR A 138 -8.36 0.89 -14.82
C TYR A 138 -8.17 2.28 -14.18
N TYR A 139 -6.98 2.89 -14.28
CA TYR A 139 -6.78 4.27 -13.79
C TYR A 139 -7.52 5.25 -14.71
N ALA A 140 -8.64 5.77 -14.19
CA ALA A 140 -9.57 6.62 -14.93
C ALA A 140 -9.11 8.08 -15.08
N ASP A 141 -8.06 8.47 -14.34
CA ASP A 141 -7.42 9.78 -14.35
C ASP A 141 -6.43 9.97 -15.50
N CYS A 142 -5.90 8.88 -16.07
CA CYS A 142 -4.92 8.94 -17.16
C CYS A 142 -5.45 9.67 -18.40
N GLY A 143 -4.57 10.36 -19.12
CA GLY A 143 -4.89 11.06 -20.37
C GLY A 143 -5.55 12.43 -20.19
N ALA A 144 -5.75 12.90 -18.95
CA ALA A 144 -6.21 14.26 -18.67
C ALA A 144 -5.07 15.30 -18.63
N GLY A 145 -3.81 14.85 -18.73
CA GLY A 145 -2.62 15.68 -18.51
C GLY A 145 -2.23 15.78 -17.02
N ASN A 146 -1.13 16.46 -16.72
CA ASN A 146 -0.65 16.69 -15.36
C ASN A 146 -0.67 18.18 -14.99
N ILE A 147 -0.41 18.47 -13.72
CA ILE A 147 -0.40 19.85 -13.17
C ILE A 147 0.65 20.78 -13.79
N PHE A 148 1.60 20.24 -14.56
CA PHE A 148 2.65 20.99 -15.25
C PHE A 148 2.32 21.27 -16.72
N GLY A 149 1.12 20.90 -17.18
CA GLY A 149 0.69 21.10 -18.57
C GLY A 149 1.29 20.08 -19.55
N ALA A 150 1.75 18.93 -19.06
CA ALA A 150 2.21 17.82 -19.88
C ALA A 150 1.21 16.64 -19.83
N ASN A 151 1.51 15.54 -20.52
CA ASN A 151 0.76 14.29 -20.40
C ASN A 151 0.75 13.77 -18.96
N SER A 152 -0.27 12.99 -18.59
CA SER A 152 -0.26 12.27 -17.30
C SER A 152 0.80 11.17 -17.34
N TRP A 153 1.25 10.72 -16.16
CA TRP A 153 2.28 9.69 -16.06
C TRP A 153 1.83 8.32 -16.61
N CYS A 154 0.52 8.08 -16.65
CA CYS A 154 -0.10 6.82 -17.06
C CYS A 154 -0.87 6.91 -18.39
N ASP A 155 -0.59 7.93 -19.21
CA ASP A 155 -1.16 8.09 -20.56
C ASP A 155 -1.08 6.79 -21.40
N PRO A 156 -2.03 6.54 -22.31
CA PRO A 156 -3.16 7.40 -22.70
C PRO A 156 -4.40 7.20 -21.81
N TYR A 157 -5.47 7.95 -22.08
CA TYR A 157 -6.80 7.74 -21.49
C TYR A 157 -7.30 6.31 -21.70
N LYS A 158 -7.80 5.68 -20.62
CA LYS A 158 -8.33 4.31 -20.66
C LYS A 158 -9.80 4.33 -21.06
N THR A 159 -10.08 3.86 -22.26
CA THR A 159 -11.47 3.77 -22.74
C THR A 159 -12.21 2.65 -22.02
N TRP A 160 -13.55 2.70 -22.03
CA TRP A 160 -14.37 1.59 -21.55
C TRP A 160 -14.04 0.27 -22.27
N TRP A 161 -13.61 0.34 -23.55
CA TRP A 161 -13.19 -0.83 -24.33
C TRP A 161 -11.86 -1.42 -23.82
N THR A 162 -10.92 -0.56 -23.42
CA THR A 162 -9.67 -0.98 -22.76
C THR A 162 -9.99 -1.70 -21.45
N MET A 163 -10.79 -1.07 -20.59
CA MET A 163 -11.22 -1.66 -19.31
C MET A 163 -11.93 -3.00 -19.51
N TYR A 164 -12.87 -3.06 -20.46
CA TYR A 164 -13.68 -4.26 -20.72
C TYR A 164 -12.88 -5.44 -21.28
N ASN A 165 -11.87 -5.19 -22.13
CA ASN A 165 -11.05 -6.26 -22.72
C ASN A 165 -9.84 -6.64 -21.88
N THR A 166 -9.63 -6.00 -20.74
CA THR A 166 -8.53 -6.34 -19.84
C THR A 166 -8.85 -7.67 -19.15
N ASP A 167 -7.99 -8.66 -19.37
CA ASP A 167 -7.97 -9.85 -18.52
C ASP A 167 -7.17 -9.54 -17.25
N PRO A 168 -7.84 -9.42 -16.07
CA PRO A 168 -7.17 -9.06 -14.83
C PRO A 168 -6.15 -10.10 -14.39
N LEU A 169 -6.26 -11.35 -14.84
CA LEU A 169 -5.39 -12.47 -14.48
C LEU A 169 -4.39 -12.83 -15.59
N ALA A 170 -4.31 -12.04 -16.66
CA ALA A 170 -3.36 -12.32 -17.74
C ALA A 170 -1.92 -12.46 -17.20
N GLY A 171 -1.30 -13.60 -17.47
CA GLY A 171 0.04 -13.95 -17.00
C GLY A 171 0.08 -14.76 -15.71
N VAL A 172 -1.00 -14.84 -14.93
CA VAL A 172 -1.05 -15.67 -13.71
C VAL A 172 -1.18 -17.13 -14.09
N ALA A 173 -0.19 -17.95 -13.70
CA ALA A 173 -0.24 -19.40 -13.89
C ALA A 173 -1.32 -20.03 -13.00
N ASP A 174 -2.31 -20.67 -13.64
CA ASP A 174 -3.45 -21.40 -13.03
C ASP A 174 -4.06 -20.73 -11.77
N PRO A 175 -5.03 -19.82 -11.94
CA PRO A 175 -5.72 -19.15 -10.83
C PRO A 175 -6.37 -20.10 -9.82
N ALA A 176 -6.67 -21.35 -10.21
CA ALA A 176 -7.28 -22.35 -9.34
C ALA A 176 -6.24 -23.15 -8.53
N ALA A 177 -4.99 -23.22 -8.99
CA ALA A 177 -3.88 -23.86 -8.26
C ALA A 177 -3.20 -22.93 -7.24
N ALA A 178 -3.36 -21.61 -7.38
CA ALA A 178 -2.80 -20.61 -6.48
C ALA A 178 -3.51 -20.50 -5.11
N ARG A 179 -4.62 -21.22 -4.89
CA ARG A 179 -5.28 -21.31 -3.59
C ARG A 179 -5.04 -22.69 -2.99
N PRO A 180 -4.17 -22.86 -1.96
CA PRO A 180 -4.20 -24.05 -1.13
C PRO A 180 -5.62 -24.18 -0.56
N ARG A 181 -6.22 -25.38 -0.67
CA ARG A 181 -7.51 -25.67 -0.03
C ARG A 181 -7.36 -25.77 1.49
#